data_AF-A0A7X9FRU9-F1
#
_entry.id   AF-A0A7X9FRU9-F1
#
_cell.length_a   1.000
_cell.length_b   1.000
_cell.length_c   1.000
_cell.angle_alpha   90.00
_cell.angle_beta   90.00
_cell.angle_gamma   90.00
#
_symmetry.space_group_name_H-M   'P 1'
#
loop_
_entity.id
_entity.type
_entity.pdbx_description
1 polymer ?
#
loop_
_entity_poly.entity_id
_entity_poly.type
_entity_poly.pdbx_seq_one_letter_code
_entity_poly.pdbx_strand_id
1 'polypeptide(L)'
;MSEVAIHKNVTYWFKTYANPGITDQRAVETFMDCESAEGASGLRAELQAIRSGNYREQSLDLIMGAGRRMKYGSYEEWARMMLMWMGNYKPY
;
A
#
# COMPACT_ATOMS: atom_id res chain seq x y z
N MET A 1 22.92 5.26 -6.80
CA MET A 1 22.19 5.52 -5.55
C MET A 1 20.73 5.76 -5.92
N SER A 2 19.73 4.97 -5.58
CA SER A 2 19.64 3.73 -4.80
C SER A 2 18.40 3.03 -5.32
N GLU A 3 18.60 2.15 -6.29
CA GLU A 3 17.53 1.41 -6.93
C GLU A 3 17.21 0.20 -6.06
N VAL A 4 15.94 0.00 -5.71
CA VAL A 4 15.46 -1.19 -4.99
C VAL A 4 15.67 -1.14 -3.46
N ALA A 5 15.09 -0.14 -2.80
CA ALA A 5 14.39 -0.46 -1.56
C ALA A 5 13.11 -1.19 -2.00
N ILE A 6 13.21 -2.53 -2.08
CA ILE A 6 12.06 -3.42 -2.33
C ILE A 6 10.95 -2.93 -1.41
N HIS A 7 9.78 -2.58 -1.97
CA HIS A 7 8.60 -2.16 -1.21
C HIS A 7 8.14 -3.31 -0.31
N LYS A 8 8.88 -3.57 0.78
CA LYS A 8 8.77 -4.76 1.62
C LYS A 8 7.42 -4.74 2.32
N ASN A 9 7.05 -3.58 2.85
CA ASN A 9 5.80 -3.42 3.58
C ASN A 9 4.60 -3.45 2.62
N VAL A 10 4.68 -2.84 1.45
CA VAL A 10 3.62 -2.96 0.42
C VAL A 10 3.50 -4.39 -0.10
N THR A 11 4.63 -5.07 -0.33
CA THR A 11 4.64 -6.47 -0.76
C THR A 11 4.02 -7.37 0.28
N TYR A 12 4.39 -7.19 1.55
CA TYR A 12 3.81 -7.93 2.67
C TYR A 12 2.31 -7.64 2.79
N TRP A 13 1.90 -6.37 2.80
CA TRP A 13 0.50 -5.99 2.85
C TRP A 13 -0.30 -6.64 1.72
N PHE A 14 0.21 -6.57 0.49
CA PHE A 14 -0.48 -7.12 -0.67
C PHE A 14 -0.62 -8.65 -0.58
N LYS A 15 0.45 -9.35 -0.20
CA LYS A 15 0.44 -10.82 -0.11
C LYS A 15 -0.40 -11.36 1.04
N THR A 16 -0.49 -10.61 2.15
CA THR A 16 -1.12 -11.09 3.38
C THR A 16 -2.57 -10.64 3.49
N TYR A 17 -2.89 -9.40 3.11
CA TYR A 17 -4.21 -8.78 3.37
C TYR A 17 -5.05 -8.56 2.12
N ALA A 18 -4.41 -8.34 0.96
CA ALA A 18 -5.11 -7.91 -0.24
C ALA A 18 -5.64 -9.10 -1.09
N ASN A 19 -6.40 -9.97 -0.44
CA ASN A 19 -6.97 -11.18 -1.04
C ASN A 19 -8.06 -10.87 -2.09
N PRO A 20 -8.24 -11.75 -3.09
CA PRO A 20 -9.34 -11.62 -4.06
C PRO A 20 -10.71 -11.53 -3.34
N GLY A 21 -11.51 -10.53 -3.72
CA GLY A 21 -12.83 -10.29 -3.12
C GLY A 21 -12.83 -9.34 -1.92
N ILE A 22 -11.65 -8.98 -1.37
CA ILE A 22 -11.52 -7.97 -0.32
C ILE A 22 -11.17 -6.62 -0.96
N THR A 23 -11.83 -5.54 -0.53
CA THR A 23 -11.49 -4.19 -1.00
C THR A 23 -10.17 -3.73 -0.37
N ASP A 24 -9.40 -2.91 -1.07
CA ASP A 24 -8.14 -2.39 -0.52
C ASP A 24 -8.36 -1.63 0.80
N GLN A 25 -9.51 -0.93 0.93
CA GLN A 25 -9.89 -0.29 2.19
C GLN A 25 -10.04 -1.32 3.32
N ARG A 26 -10.79 -2.40 3.10
CA ARG A 26 -10.99 -3.42 4.14
C ARG A 26 -9.68 -4.13 4.48
N ALA A 27 -8.84 -4.37 3.49
CA ALA A 27 -7.50 -4.93 3.69
C ALA A 27 -6.60 -3.98 4.51
N VAL A 28 -6.71 -2.66 4.33
CA VAL A 28 -6.02 -1.67 5.17
C VAL A 28 -6.55 -1.69 6.60
N GLU A 29 -7.87 -1.73 6.79
CA GLU A 29 -8.48 -1.82 8.13
C GLU A 29 -7.98 -3.06 8.87
N THR A 30 -8.04 -4.24 8.22
CA THR A 30 -7.55 -5.50 8.82
C THR A 30 -6.05 -5.45 9.11
N PHE A 31 -5.25 -4.83 8.24
CA PHE A 31 -3.83 -4.61 8.52
C PHE A 31 -3.63 -3.73 9.77
N MET A 32 -4.40 -2.65 9.90
CA MET A 32 -4.31 -1.74 11.05
C MET A 32 -4.81 -2.37 12.36
N ASP A 33 -5.74 -3.33 12.29
CA ASP A 33 -6.19 -4.13 13.43
C ASP A 33 -5.13 -5.14 13.89
N CYS A 34 -4.39 -5.75 12.95
CA CYS A 34 -3.50 -6.88 13.23
C CYS A 34 -2.04 -6.49 13.48
N GLU A 35 -1.54 -5.43 12.84
CA GLU A 35 -0.12 -5.10 12.83
C GLU A 35 0.26 -4.06 13.88
N SER A 36 1.54 -4.06 14.27
CA SER A 36 2.05 -3.09 15.23
C SER A 36 2.10 -1.68 14.64
N ALA A 37 2.23 -0.68 15.51
CA ALA A 37 2.46 0.70 15.10
C ALA A 37 3.72 0.85 14.21
N GLU A 38 4.74 0.01 14.42
CA GLU A 38 5.95 -0.02 13.60
C GLU A 38 5.66 -0.56 12.19
N GLY A 39 4.90 -1.65 12.07
CA GLY A 39 4.45 -2.18 10.79
C GLY A 39 3.62 -1.15 10.02
N ALA A 40 2.68 -0.48 10.70
CA ALA A 40 1.89 0.59 10.12
C ALA A 40 2.72 1.80 9.71
N SER A 41 3.74 2.18 10.49
CA SER A 41 4.67 3.24 10.15
C SER A 41 5.50 2.89 8.89
N GLY A 42 5.98 1.66 8.80
CA GLY A 42 6.72 1.15 7.63
C GLY A 42 5.89 1.18 6.35
N LEU A 43 4.65 0.70 6.41
CA LEU A 43 3.73 0.78 5.27
C LEU A 43 3.42 2.23 4.89
N ARG A 44 3.16 3.10 5.86
CA ARG A 44 2.94 4.54 5.61
C ARG A 44 4.13 5.19 4.91
N ALA A 45 5.36 4.90 5.34
CA ALA A 45 6.55 5.48 4.73
C ALA A 45 6.69 5.08 3.25
N GLU A 46 6.47 3.80 2.92
CA GLU A 46 6.51 3.33 1.54
C GLU A 46 5.38 3.93 0.69
N LEU A 47 4.16 4.02 1.23
CA LEU A 47 3.04 4.66 0.54
C LEU A 47 3.28 6.15 0.30
N GLN A 48 3.92 6.86 1.23
CA GLN A 48 4.30 8.26 1.04
C GLN A 48 5.31 8.43 -0.10
N ALA A 49 6.29 7.52 -0.20
CA ALA A 49 7.25 7.52 -1.31
C ALA A 49 6.54 7.29 -2.66
N ILE A 50 5.62 6.33 -2.72
CA ILE A 50 4.82 6.06 -3.92
C ILE A 50 3.96 7.28 -4.29
N ARG A 51 3.26 7.87 -3.32
CA ARG A 51 2.44 9.08 -3.53
C ARG A 51 3.27 10.26 -4.06
N SER A 52 4.56 10.31 -3.73
CA SER A 52 5.45 11.40 -4.14
C SER A 52 6.09 11.17 -5.51
N GLY A 53 5.71 10.11 -6.24
CA GLY A 53 6.31 9.78 -7.54
C GLY A 53 7.66 9.08 -7.45
N ASN A 54 8.16 8.78 -6.24
CA ASN A 54 9.47 8.17 -6.03
C ASN A 54 9.41 6.64 -6.14
N TYR A 55 8.97 6.14 -7.30
CA TYR A 55 8.84 4.71 -7.56
C TYR A 55 9.00 4.41 -9.07
N ARG A 56 9.18 3.14 -9.41
CA ARG A 56 9.07 2.66 -10.79
C ARG A 56 7.77 1.90 -10.94
N GLU A 57 6.94 2.31 -11.90
CA GLU A 57 5.65 1.63 -12.18
C GLU A 57 5.85 0.12 -12.37
N GLN A 58 6.86 -0.27 -13.15
CA GLN A 58 7.19 -1.68 -13.41
C GLN A 58 7.45 -2.48 -12.13
N SER A 59 8.05 -1.87 -11.10
CA SER A 59 8.28 -2.55 -9.82
C SER A 59 6.98 -2.79 -9.07
N LEU A 60 6.04 -1.86 -9.12
CA LEU A 60 4.71 -2.03 -8.50
C LEU A 60 3.81 -2.97 -9.30
N ASP A 61 3.90 -2.95 -10.63
CA ASP A 61 3.24 -3.91 -11.51
C ASP A 61 3.70 -5.35 -11.20
N LEU A 62 5.00 -5.56 -10.94
CA LEU A 62 5.53 -6.88 -10.56
C LEU A 62 5.03 -7.36 -9.18
N ILE A 63 4.78 -6.45 -8.24
CA ILE A 63 4.34 -6.80 -6.89
C ILE A 63 2.83 -7.06 -6.87
N MET A 64 2.05 -6.13 -7.42
CA MET A 64 0.60 -6.04 -7.20
C MET A 64 -0.23 -6.23 -8.48
N GLY A 65 0.43 -6.32 -9.64
CA GLY A 65 -0.19 -6.21 -10.96
C GLY A 65 -0.61 -4.78 -11.32
N ALA A 66 -0.95 -4.59 -12.60
CA ALA A 66 -1.46 -3.32 -13.13
C ALA A 66 -2.90 -3.01 -12.69
N GLY A 67 -3.60 -3.97 -12.07
CA GLY A 67 -5.03 -3.83 -11.73
C GLY A 67 -5.32 -2.65 -10.81
N ARG A 68 -4.43 -2.35 -9.85
CA ARG A 68 -4.57 -1.18 -8.96
C ARG A 68 -4.36 0.12 -9.70
N ARG A 69 -3.34 0.18 -10.56
CA ARG A 69 -3.12 1.36 -11.42
C ARG A 69 -4.34 1.62 -12.31
N MET A 70 -4.92 0.59 -12.90
CA MET A 70 -6.13 0.72 -13.73
C MET A 70 -7.36 1.13 -12.90
N LYS A 71 -7.54 0.57 -11.70
CA LYS A 71 -8.68 0.84 -10.83
C LYS A 71 -8.68 2.27 -10.26
N TYR A 72 -7.50 2.78 -9.89
CA TYR A 72 -7.35 4.10 -9.24
C TYR A 72 -6.80 5.18 -10.18
N GLY A 73 -6.53 4.87 -11.44
CA GLY A 73 -5.94 5.77 -12.44
C GLY A 73 -4.42 5.89 -12.36
N SER A 74 -3.84 5.86 -11.15
CA SER A 74 -2.39 5.83 -10.93
C SER A 74 -2.02 5.13 -9.62
N TYR A 75 -0.75 4.75 -9.47
CA TYR A 75 -0.25 4.24 -8.18
C TYR A 75 -0.16 5.35 -7.12
N GLU A 76 0.03 6.60 -7.53
CA GLU A 76 0.00 7.75 -6.63
C GLU A 76 -1.37 7.94 -6.01
N GLU A 77 -2.44 7.87 -6.81
CA GLU A 77 -3.80 8.02 -6.29
C GLU A 77 -4.22 6.82 -5.45
N TRP A 78 -3.82 5.61 -5.84
CA TRP A 78 -3.96 4.44 -4.98
C TRP A 78 -3.28 4.65 -3.62
N ALA A 79 -2.02 5.10 -3.60
CA ALA A 79 -1.29 5.35 -2.36
C ALA A 79 -1.92 6.48 -1.53
N ARG A 80 -2.48 7.51 -2.19
CA ARG A 80 -3.24 8.59 -1.54
C ARG A 80 -4.46 8.04 -0.81
N MET A 81 -5.24 7.18 -1.46
CA MET A 81 -6.43 6.55 -0.88
C MET A 81 -6.04 5.66 0.32
N MET A 82 -5.01 4.84 0.17
CA MET A 82 -4.47 4.00 1.24
C MET A 82 -4.10 4.82 2.48
N LEU A 83 -3.33 5.90 2.28
CA LEU A 83 -2.92 6.80 3.37
C LEU A 83 -4.11 7.49 4.04
N MET A 84 -5.11 7.89 3.26
CA MET A 84 -6.35 8.47 3.80
C MET A 84 -7.08 7.47 4.70
N TRP A 85 -7.22 6.21 4.27
CA TRP A 85 -7.86 5.16 5.10
C TRP A 85 -7.05 4.86 6.36
N MET A 86 -5.73 4.75 6.26
CA MET A 86 -4.86 4.57 7.43
C MET A 86 -4.89 5.75 8.40
N GLY A 87 -5.15 6.97 7.91
CA GLY A 87 -5.26 8.18 8.73
C GLY A 87 -6.63 8.33 9.40
N ASN A 88 -7.69 7.85 8.74
CA ASN A 88 -9.06 7.87 9.26
C ASN A 88 -9.42 6.61 10.06
N TYR A 89 -8.52 5.63 10.13
CA TYR A 89 -8.72 4.40 10.87
C TYR A 89 -8.96 4.69 12.35
N LYS A 90 -10.06 4.15 12.88
CA LYS A 90 -10.40 4.18 14.30
C LYS A 90 -10.44 2.74 14.79
N PRO A 91 -9.59 2.34 15.75
CA PRO A 91 -9.68 1.01 16.34
C PRO A 91 -11.06 0.86 17.00
N TYR A 92 -11.65 -0.32 16.83
CA TYR A 92 -12.90 -0.69 17.48
C TYR A 92 -12.70 -0.99 18.97
#